data_AF-A0A6L2NPU2-F1
#
_entry.id   AF-A0A6L2NPU2-F1
#
_cell.length_a   1.000
_cell.length_b   1.000
_cell.length_c   1.000
_cell.angle_alpha   90.00
_cell.angle_beta   90.00
_cell.angle_gamma   90.00
#
_symmetry.space_group_name_H-M   'P 1'
#
loop_
_entity.id
_entity.type
_entity.pdbx_description
1 polymer ?
#
loop_
_entity_poly.entity_id
_entity_poly.type
_entity_poly.pdbx_seq_one_letter_code
_entity_poly.pdbx_strand_id
1 'polypeptide(L)'
;MILYLAEASRRFGCTDIFKEPSKYAWSDLYEDHFIVPYHRIVLVTSKRVMLLQCSAPEKMDKKPCKIMWDVPWEDLMALELAKAGNPQPTHLILHLMKFKKAESFVRVIKCSAEEEYEARDPQAVRICMSVRKMWKAYQSSLKSLILTVPSSKKQVSFAWNENDTRNSRGRNKSILKSRDFLSPRSTSDNGSFVKHVINFSKVWTSEQKLRGALSLSKKNVVEDNVLCSIWRPICPEGYVSVGDIARSGTHPPNVAALYQNTDRLFALPLGYDLVWRNCADDYTTPVSIWRPRPPQGYVSAGCVAMSSFTEPEADLIYCMAESIAEETTFEEQQIWSAPDSYPWTCCIYQVQSPALHFVALRQPRDEASWKPMRVIDDTSRPSVSLLSEASSSTSGH
;
A
#
# COMPACT_ATOMS: atom_id res chain seq x y z
N MET A 1 -9.73 7.89 33.22
CA MET A 1 -9.56 6.97 34.35
C MET A 1 -8.64 5.79 34.05
N ILE A 2 -8.47 5.33 32.80
CA ILE A 2 -7.66 4.12 32.53
C ILE A 2 -6.18 4.40 32.26
N LEU A 3 -5.79 5.54 31.65
CA LEU A 3 -4.40 6.02 31.72
C LEU A 3 -3.95 6.21 33.18
N TYR A 4 -4.84 6.77 34.01
CA TYR A 4 -4.68 6.86 35.47
C TYR A 4 -4.55 5.50 36.18
N LEU A 5 -5.19 4.45 35.67
CA LEU A 5 -5.04 3.09 36.20
C LEU A 5 -3.75 2.41 35.70
N ALA A 6 -3.28 2.70 34.49
CA ALA A 6 -1.97 2.27 34.02
C ALA A 6 -0.83 2.97 34.77
N GLU A 7 -0.99 4.28 35.01
CA GLU A 7 -0.23 5.12 35.95
C GLU A 7 -0.20 4.49 37.35
N ALA A 8 -1.36 4.09 37.89
CA ALA A 8 -1.49 3.44 39.19
C ALA A 8 -1.00 1.98 39.26
N SER A 9 -0.84 1.29 38.12
CA SER A 9 -0.55 -0.16 38.07
C SER A 9 0.94 -0.54 38.15
N ARG A 10 1.81 0.32 38.71
CA ARG A 10 3.25 0.07 38.94
C ARG A 10 4.14 -0.02 37.68
N ARG A 11 3.69 0.38 36.49
CA ARG A 11 4.55 0.38 35.27
C ARG A 11 5.37 1.66 35.09
N PHE A 12 4.80 2.81 35.45
CA PHE A 12 5.52 4.10 35.48
C PHE A 12 5.81 4.60 36.90
N GLY A 13 5.13 4.03 37.90
CA GLY A 13 5.30 4.40 39.32
C GLY A 13 4.82 5.80 39.69
N CYS A 14 3.99 6.44 38.86
CA CYS A 14 3.56 7.83 39.03
C CYS A 14 2.08 8.02 38.67
N THR A 15 1.40 8.94 39.37
CA THR A 15 -0.03 9.27 39.19
C THR A 15 -0.33 10.31 38.11
N ASP A 16 0.68 11.05 37.65
CA ASP A 16 0.54 12.16 36.70
C ASP A 16 1.68 12.16 35.66
N ILE A 17 1.57 11.38 34.59
CA ILE A 17 2.58 11.36 33.51
C ILE A 17 2.52 12.64 32.68
N PHE A 18 1.35 13.29 32.60
CA PHE A 18 1.12 14.46 31.75
C PHE A 18 1.07 15.76 32.53
N LYS A 19 1.67 16.80 31.96
CA LYS A 19 1.52 18.17 32.46
C LYS A 19 0.07 18.69 32.34
N GLU A 20 -0.70 18.18 31.37
CA GLU A 20 -2.11 18.54 31.13
C GLU A 20 -2.99 17.28 31.02
N PRO A 21 -3.42 16.69 32.15
CA PRO A 21 -4.15 15.41 32.16
C PRO A 21 -5.51 15.46 31.46
N SER A 22 -6.19 16.61 31.49
CA SER A 22 -7.54 16.82 30.97
C SER A 22 -7.67 16.67 29.46
N LYS A 23 -6.58 16.79 28.69
CA LYS A 23 -6.60 16.70 27.22
C LYS A 23 -6.76 15.26 26.69
N TYR A 24 -6.37 14.26 27.48
CA TYR A 24 -6.34 12.84 27.06
C TYR A 24 -7.18 11.93 27.97
N ALA A 25 -7.71 12.48 29.05
CA ALA A 25 -8.48 11.73 30.03
C ALA A 25 -9.88 11.38 29.49
N TRP A 26 -10.38 10.25 29.97
CA TRP A 26 -11.75 9.70 29.90
C TRP A 26 -12.01 8.62 28.85
N SER A 27 -11.38 8.63 27.66
CA SER A 27 -11.65 7.58 26.65
C SER A 27 -10.43 7.01 25.92
N ASP A 28 -9.21 7.39 26.31
CA ASP A 28 -7.97 6.87 25.73
C ASP A 28 -7.34 5.84 26.69
N LEU A 29 -7.33 4.57 26.27
CA LEU A 29 -6.83 3.44 27.06
C LEU A 29 -5.34 3.23 26.80
N TYR A 30 -4.56 3.01 27.85
CA TYR A 30 -3.16 2.60 27.73
C TYR A 30 -3.06 1.19 27.14
N GLU A 31 -2.15 1.00 26.19
CA GLU A 31 -1.87 -0.31 25.59
C GLU A 31 -0.41 -0.72 25.82
N ASP A 32 0.52 0.17 25.45
CA ASP A 32 1.95 -0.16 25.46
C ASP A 32 2.84 1.09 25.59
N HIS A 33 4.10 0.89 25.97
CA HIS A 33 5.09 1.96 25.94
C HIS A 33 6.51 1.45 25.69
N PHE A 34 7.34 2.32 25.15
CA PHE A 34 8.74 2.01 24.86
C PHE A 34 9.62 3.19 25.21
N ILE A 35 10.68 2.93 25.97
CA ILE A 35 11.72 3.92 26.24
C ILE A 35 12.65 3.93 25.03
N VAL A 36 12.78 5.10 24.40
CA VAL A 36 13.63 5.29 23.22
C VAL A 36 14.73 6.32 23.54
N PRO A 37 15.81 6.39 22.75
CA PRO A 37 16.91 7.32 22.99
C PRO A 37 16.47 8.77 23.20
N TYR A 38 17.34 9.57 23.84
CA TYR A 38 17.13 10.99 24.17
C TYR A 38 16.06 11.24 25.24
N HIS A 39 15.93 10.30 26.19
CA HIS A 39 14.95 10.36 27.28
C HIS A 39 13.52 10.54 26.78
N ARG A 40 13.15 9.76 25.78
CA ARG A 40 11.82 9.82 25.18
C ARG A 40 11.07 8.54 25.44
N ILE A 41 9.75 8.65 25.47
CA ILE A 41 8.85 7.52 25.65
C ILE A 41 7.85 7.54 24.50
N VAL A 42 7.78 6.44 23.76
CA VAL A 42 6.69 6.19 22.83
C VAL A 42 5.55 5.60 23.65
N LEU A 43 4.39 6.23 23.59
CA LEU A 43 3.19 5.77 24.27
C LEU A 43 2.15 5.37 23.22
N VAL A 44 1.67 4.13 23.31
CA VAL A 44 0.65 3.56 22.44
C VAL A 44 -0.64 3.41 23.23
N THR A 45 -1.73 3.92 22.67
CA THR A 45 -3.04 3.90 23.31
C THR A 45 -4.12 3.36 22.37
N SER A 46 -5.33 3.17 22.88
CA SER A 46 -6.47 2.74 22.06
C SER A 46 -6.85 3.72 20.94
N LYS A 47 -6.45 4.99 21.01
CA LYS A 47 -6.83 6.03 20.03
C LYS A 47 -5.69 6.70 19.29
N ARG A 48 -4.45 6.62 19.79
CA ARG A 48 -3.31 7.33 19.21
C ARG A 48 -1.97 6.73 19.61
N VAL A 49 -0.93 7.23 18.94
CA VAL A 49 0.46 7.08 19.37
C VAL A 49 1.04 8.45 19.69
N MET A 50 1.83 8.54 20.75
CA MET A 50 2.44 9.78 21.21
C MET A 50 3.92 9.61 21.45
N LEU A 51 4.68 10.69 21.24
CA LEU A 51 6.06 10.78 21.69
C LEU A 51 6.16 11.78 22.82
N LEU A 52 6.67 11.31 23.95
CA LEU A 52 6.82 12.08 25.17
C LEU A 52 8.29 12.38 25.41
N GLN A 53 8.60 13.60 25.82
CA GLN A 53 9.90 13.97 26.37
C GLN A 53 9.84 13.82 27.89
N CYS A 54 10.63 12.88 28.40
CA CYS A 54 10.83 12.69 29.83
C CYS A 54 12.15 13.35 30.23
N SER A 55 12.12 14.37 31.08
CA SER A 55 13.37 15.02 31.52
C SER A 55 14.01 14.36 32.75
N ALA A 56 13.24 13.56 33.49
CA ALA A 56 13.69 12.92 34.72
C ALA A 56 12.92 11.59 34.91
N PRO A 57 13.40 10.48 34.30
CA PRO A 57 12.71 9.18 34.35
C PRO A 57 12.44 8.69 35.78
N GLU A 58 13.35 8.99 36.70
CA GLU A 58 13.28 8.57 38.11
C GLU A 58 12.36 9.45 38.98
N LYS A 59 11.87 10.59 38.46
CA LYS A 59 11.09 11.59 39.23
C LYS A 59 9.91 12.12 38.43
N MET A 60 9.20 11.24 37.75
CA MET A 60 8.06 11.62 36.91
C MET A 60 6.93 12.30 37.71
N ASP A 61 6.74 11.97 38.99
CA ASP A 61 5.76 12.63 39.87
C ASP A 61 6.03 14.11 40.09
N LYS A 62 7.32 14.51 40.07
CA LYS A 62 7.74 15.90 40.31
C LYS A 62 7.90 16.67 39.01
N LYS A 63 8.16 15.97 37.91
CA LYS A 63 8.40 16.57 36.59
C LYS A 63 7.69 15.73 35.53
N PRO A 64 6.42 16.03 35.22
CA PRO A 64 5.65 15.28 34.25
C PRO A 64 6.25 15.40 32.85
N CYS A 65 5.97 14.42 32.01
CA CYS A 65 6.43 14.38 30.62
C CYS A 65 5.78 15.50 29.79
N LYS A 66 6.55 16.04 28.84
CA LYS A 66 6.04 16.95 27.82
C LYS A 66 5.70 16.17 26.56
N ILE A 67 4.49 16.36 26.03
CA ILE A 67 4.10 15.76 24.75
C ILE A 67 4.82 16.51 23.63
N MET A 68 5.61 15.79 22.84
CA MET A 68 6.27 16.34 21.66
C MET A 68 5.32 16.40 20.48
N TRP A 69 4.58 15.31 20.27
CA TRP A 69 3.53 15.18 19.28
C TRP A 69 2.66 13.98 19.61
N ASP A 70 1.42 13.98 19.10
CA ASP A 70 0.53 12.84 19.08
C ASP A 70 -0.07 12.66 17.68
N VAL A 71 -0.34 11.41 17.31
CA VAL A 71 -0.95 11.03 16.03
C VAL A 71 -2.16 10.16 16.31
N PRO A 72 -3.39 10.69 16.16
CA PRO A 72 -4.62 9.90 16.19
C PRO A 72 -4.61 8.79 15.14
N TRP A 73 -5.26 7.65 15.43
CA TRP A 73 -5.34 6.53 14.48
C TRP A 73 -6.06 6.87 13.17
N GLU A 74 -6.94 7.87 13.17
CA GLU A 74 -7.61 8.40 11.97
C GLU A 74 -6.69 9.21 11.04
N ASP A 75 -5.60 9.76 11.57
CA ASP A 75 -4.65 10.58 10.81
C ASP A 75 -3.40 9.79 10.40
N LEU A 76 -3.21 8.57 10.90
CA LEU A 76 -2.11 7.69 10.50
C LEU A 76 -2.41 7.05 9.14
N MET A 77 -1.49 7.21 8.19
CA MET A 77 -1.63 6.70 6.82
C MET A 77 -0.82 5.44 6.56
N ALA A 78 0.42 5.36 7.03
CA ALA A 78 1.31 4.22 6.80
C ALA A 78 2.41 4.16 7.86
N LEU A 79 2.97 2.97 8.04
CA LEU A 79 4.13 2.71 8.90
C LEU A 79 5.28 2.19 8.06
N GLU A 80 6.47 2.77 8.23
CA GLU A 80 7.67 2.39 7.50
C GLU A 80 8.85 2.23 8.46
N LEU A 81 9.58 1.12 8.31
CA LEU A 81 10.82 0.87 9.05
C LEU A 81 12.01 1.29 8.19
N ALA A 82 12.88 2.12 8.73
CA ALA A 82 14.07 2.61 8.05
C ALA A 82 15.34 2.17 8.78
N LYS A 83 16.33 1.76 7.98
CA LYS A 83 17.63 1.25 8.44
C LYS A 83 18.64 2.35 8.75
N ALA A 84 18.55 3.52 8.12
CA ALA A 84 19.39 4.69 8.38
C ALA A 84 20.90 4.36 8.51
N GLY A 85 21.44 3.58 7.57
CA GLY A 85 22.85 3.15 7.56
C GLY A 85 23.21 1.98 8.47
N ASN A 86 22.23 1.39 9.17
CA ASN A 86 22.41 0.23 10.05
C ASN A 86 21.93 -1.08 9.36
N PRO A 87 22.43 -2.26 9.75
CA PRO A 87 21.95 -3.52 9.20
C PRO A 87 20.47 -3.80 9.55
N GLN A 88 20.08 -3.38 10.76
CA GLN A 88 18.73 -3.52 11.31
C GLN A 88 17.98 -2.18 11.29
N PRO A 89 16.64 -2.19 11.25
CA PRO A 89 15.84 -0.97 11.31
C PRO A 89 16.01 -0.26 12.65
N THR A 90 16.36 1.02 12.60
CA THR A 90 16.58 1.88 13.77
C THR A 90 15.56 3.02 13.86
N HIS A 91 14.80 3.26 12.79
CA HIS A 91 13.81 4.33 12.72
C HIS A 91 12.45 3.76 12.34
N LEU A 92 11.41 4.24 13.02
CA LEU A 92 10.01 4.04 12.64
C LEU A 92 9.45 5.37 12.15
N ILE A 93 8.95 5.38 10.92
CA ILE A 93 8.37 6.54 10.26
C ILE A 93 6.86 6.33 10.18
N LEU A 94 6.12 7.30 10.70
CA LEU A 94 4.66 7.36 10.66
C LEU A 94 4.27 8.39 9.61
N HIS A 95 3.70 7.93 8.51
CA HIS A 95 3.19 8.79 7.45
C HIS A 95 1.82 9.32 7.82
N LEU A 96 1.58 10.62 7.62
CA LEU A 96 0.33 11.28 8.01
C LEU A 96 -0.62 11.44 6.81
N MET A 97 -1.91 11.19 7.03
CA MET A 97 -2.94 11.41 6.00
C MET A 97 -3.11 12.91 5.70
N LYS A 98 -3.09 13.73 6.74
CA LYS A 98 -3.30 15.17 6.67
C LYS A 98 -2.08 15.88 7.23
N PHE A 99 -1.57 16.84 6.46
CA PHE A 99 -0.54 17.77 6.88
C PHE A 99 -0.69 19.05 6.06
N LYS A 100 -0.27 20.18 6.63
CA LYS A 100 -0.11 21.42 5.88
C LYS A 100 1.30 21.50 5.31
N LYS A 101 1.50 22.26 4.23
CA LYS A 101 2.82 22.38 3.58
C LYS A 101 3.95 22.86 4.51
N ALA A 102 3.62 23.65 5.54
CA ALA A 102 4.57 24.13 6.55
C ALA A 102 4.85 23.13 7.69
N GLU A 103 4.10 22.03 7.75
CA GLU A 103 4.21 21.01 8.79
C GLU A 103 4.92 19.77 8.25
N SER A 104 5.50 18.97 9.15
CA SER A 104 6.08 17.69 8.77
C SER A 104 4.98 16.72 8.35
N PHE A 105 5.13 16.12 7.16
CA PHE A 105 4.24 15.09 6.63
C PHE A 105 4.49 13.69 7.23
N VAL A 106 5.54 13.55 8.03
CA VAL A 106 5.86 12.35 8.81
C VAL A 106 6.15 12.66 10.27
N ARG A 107 5.97 11.66 11.15
CA ARG A 107 6.58 11.62 12.48
C ARG A 107 7.63 10.51 12.52
N VAL A 108 8.80 10.82 13.06
CA VAL A 108 9.92 9.88 13.12
C VAL A 108 10.21 9.54 14.57
N ILE A 109 10.27 8.23 14.85
CA ILE A 109 10.72 7.67 16.12
C ILE A 109 12.09 7.04 15.86
N LYS A 110 13.12 7.60 16.49
CA LYS A 110 14.47 7.00 16.53
C LYS A 110 14.54 6.01 17.69
N CYS A 111 14.91 4.78 17.41
CA CYS A 111 14.97 3.66 18.35
C CYS A 111 16.42 3.33 18.69
N SER A 112 16.65 2.57 19.76
CA SER A 112 17.99 2.06 20.07
C SER A 112 18.41 1.06 18.99
N ALA A 113 19.71 1.10 18.65
CA ALA A 113 20.35 0.11 17.80
C ALA A 113 21.04 -0.99 18.62
N GLU A 114 21.03 -0.86 19.96
CA GLU A 114 21.65 -1.83 20.86
C GLU A 114 20.80 -3.10 20.91
N GLU A 115 21.47 -4.23 20.70
CA GLU A 115 20.89 -5.56 20.86
C GLU A 115 20.67 -5.80 22.36
N GLU A 116 19.43 -5.63 22.82
CA GLU A 116 19.02 -6.22 24.09
C GLU A 116 19.15 -7.73 23.94
N TYR A 117 20.07 -8.36 24.68
CA TYR A 117 20.39 -9.79 24.59
C TYR A 117 19.17 -10.73 24.70
N GLU A 118 18.06 -10.25 25.28
CA GLU A 118 16.81 -11.00 25.44
C GLU A 118 15.78 -10.77 24.32
N ALA A 119 15.97 -9.76 23.48
CA ALA A 119 14.96 -9.35 22.51
C ALA A 119 15.21 -10.00 21.13
N ARG A 120 14.24 -10.81 20.69
CA ARG A 120 14.26 -11.49 19.37
C ARG A 120 14.28 -10.54 18.18
N ASP A 121 13.64 -9.36 18.32
CA ASP A 121 13.44 -8.39 17.25
C ASP A 121 13.98 -7.01 17.64
N PRO A 122 14.50 -6.22 16.68
CA PRO A 122 14.99 -4.86 16.91
C PRO A 122 13.92 -3.96 17.54
N GLN A 123 14.32 -3.00 18.37
CA GLN A 123 13.37 -2.14 19.09
C GLN A 123 12.36 -1.44 18.15
N ALA A 124 12.82 -0.95 16.99
CA ALA A 124 11.95 -0.32 15.99
C ALA A 124 10.87 -1.29 15.47
N VAL A 125 11.20 -2.56 15.28
CA VAL A 125 10.25 -3.61 14.84
C VAL A 125 9.19 -3.84 15.91
N ARG A 126 9.60 -3.96 17.18
CA ARG A 126 8.68 -4.16 18.30
C ARG A 126 7.67 -3.01 18.44
N ILE A 127 8.17 -1.77 18.39
CA ILE A 127 7.31 -0.57 18.40
C ILE A 127 6.36 -0.59 17.20
N CYS A 128 6.86 -0.87 16.00
CA CYS A 128 6.06 -0.93 14.79
C CYS A 128 4.94 -1.98 14.87
N MET A 129 5.23 -3.17 15.42
CA MET A 129 4.23 -4.21 15.64
C MET A 129 3.14 -3.77 16.61
N SER A 130 3.51 -3.14 17.72
CA SER A 130 2.56 -2.63 18.72
C SER A 130 1.64 -1.55 18.12
N VAL A 131 2.21 -0.56 17.41
CA VAL A 131 1.45 0.49 16.72
C VAL A 131 0.56 -0.09 15.62
N ARG A 132 1.09 -1.01 14.78
CA ARG A 132 0.34 -1.64 13.69
C ARG A 132 -0.84 -2.45 14.22
N LYS A 133 -0.66 -3.19 15.33
CA LYS A 133 -1.73 -3.96 15.98
C LYS A 133 -2.88 -3.04 16.39
N MET A 134 -2.57 -1.95 17.09
CA MET A 134 -3.60 -1.02 17.56
C MET A 134 -4.29 -0.28 16.42
N TRP A 135 -3.53 0.15 15.42
CA TRP A 135 -4.09 0.83 14.26
C TRP A 135 -4.99 -0.09 13.42
N LYS A 136 -4.64 -1.36 13.22
CA LYS A 136 -5.50 -2.34 12.54
C LYS A 136 -6.76 -2.65 13.34
N ALA A 137 -6.68 -2.78 14.67
CA ALA A 137 -7.85 -2.94 15.53
C ALA A 137 -8.83 -1.76 15.42
N TYR A 138 -8.29 -0.53 15.35
CA TYR A 138 -9.09 0.68 15.10
C TYR A 138 -9.75 0.68 13.72
N GLN A 139 -9.04 0.28 12.66
CA GLN A 139 -9.63 0.18 11.32
C GLN A 139 -10.77 -0.85 11.27
N SER A 140 -10.60 -2.00 11.92
CA SER A 140 -11.63 -3.04 12.01
C SER A 140 -12.87 -2.57 12.78
N SER A 141 -12.69 -1.84 13.89
CA SER A 141 -13.82 -1.32 14.67
C SER A 141 -14.62 -0.29 13.87
N LEU A 142 -13.96 0.60 13.12
CA LEU A 142 -14.64 1.53 12.21
C LEU A 142 -15.44 0.82 11.12
N LYS A 143 -14.86 -0.20 10.47
CA LYS A 143 -15.59 -1.01 9.46
C LYS A 143 -16.83 -1.66 10.08
N SER A 144 -16.72 -2.19 11.30
CA SER A 144 -17.88 -2.76 12.00
C SER A 144 -18.96 -1.73 12.32
N LEU A 145 -18.58 -0.51 12.73
CA LEU A 145 -19.52 0.57 13.02
C LEU A 145 -20.30 1.01 11.79
N ILE A 146 -19.62 1.12 10.64
CA ILE A 146 -20.25 1.45 9.34
C ILE A 146 -21.30 0.39 8.96
N LEU A 147 -21.00 -0.89 9.18
CA LEU A 147 -21.92 -1.99 8.87
C LEU A 147 -23.13 -2.06 9.83
N THR A 148 -23.02 -1.50 11.04
CA THR A 148 -24.07 -1.58 12.07
C THR A 148 -25.09 -0.44 12.05
N VAL A 149 -25.06 0.48 11.07
CA VAL A 149 -26.09 1.52 10.97
C VAL A 149 -27.45 0.87 10.66
N PRO A 150 -28.44 0.90 11.59
CA PRO A 150 -29.72 0.27 11.36
C PRO A 150 -30.45 0.99 10.23
N SER A 151 -30.76 0.29 9.15
CA SER A 151 -31.64 0.77 8.07
C SER A 151 -33.10 0.86 8.55
N SER A 152 -33.36 1.55 9.66
CA SER A 152 -34.72 1.86 10.06
C SER A 152 -35.22 3.03 9.22
N LYS A 153 -36.14 2.71 8.29
CA LYS A 153 -37.05 3.57 7.50
C LYS A 153 -36.60 3.94 6.09
N LYS A 154 -36.82 3.03 5.14
CA LYS A 154 -37.94 3.09 4.16
C LYS A 154 -37.65 2.16 2.98
N GLN A 155 -38.55 1.22 2.77
CA GLN A 155 -38.72 0.48 1.53
C GLN A 155 -39.22 1.47 0.47
N VAL A 156 -38.35 1.87 -0.46
CA VAL A 156 -38.77 2.43 -1.76
C VAL A 156 -37.92 1.73 -2.81
N SER A 157 -38.57 0.85 -3.55
CA SER A 157 -38.02 0.20 -4.73
C SER A 157 -37.85 1.23 -5.84
N PHE A 158 -36.60 1.48 -6.28
CA PHE A 158 -36.37 1.94 -7.64
C PHE A 158 -36.31 0.70 -8.52
N ALA A 159 -37.41 0.46 -9.23
CA ALA A 159 -37.44 -0.48 -10.34
C ALA A 159 -36.67 0.15 -11.51
N TRP A 160 -35.65 -0.55 -11.98
CA TRP A 160 -35.27 -0.51 -13.39
C TRP A 160 -35.38 -1.94 -13.92
N ASN A 161 -36.17 -2.04 -14.98
CA ASN A 161 -36.68 -3.26 -15.60
C ASN A 161 -35.56 -4.17 -16.09
N GLU A 162 -35.68 -5.47 -15.81
CA GLU A 162 -35.33 -6.51 -16.78
C GLU A 162 -36.48 -7.50 -16.88
N ASN A 163 -36.84 -7.79 -18.12
CA ASN A 163 -38.01 -8.55 -18.51
C ASN A 163 -37.97 -10.01 -18.03
N ASP A 164 -39.15 -10.43 -17.57
CA ASP A 164 -39.77 -11.75 -17.68
C ASP A 164 -38.89 -12.94 -18.10
N THR A 165 -38.72 -13.90 -17.19
CA THR A 165 -39.30 -15.24 -17.45
C THR A 165 -39.79 -15.89 -16.14
N ARG A 166 -41.06 -16.27 -16.17
CA ARG A 166 -41.90 -16.91 -15.14
C ARG A 166 -41.36 -18.20 -14.52
N ASN A 167 -41.61 -18.30 -13.20
CA ASN A 167 -42.17 -19.44 -12.41
C ASN A 167 -41.40 -20.79 -12.37
N SER A 168 -41.24 -21.50 -11.24
CA SER A 168 -41.91 -21.46 -9.94
C SER A 168 -41.24 -22.37 -8.89
N ARG A 169 -41.31 -21.91 -7.62
CA ARG A 169 -41.65 -22.62 -6.35
C ARG A 169 -40.73 -23.74 -5.79
N GLY A 170 -40.33 -23.54 -4.53
CA GLY A 170 -40.01 -24.62 -3.58
C GLY A 170 -39.05 -24.25 -2.44
N ARG A 171 -39.44 -23.37 -1.52
CA ARG A 171 -39.65 -23.65 -0.07
C ARG A 171 -38.45 -24.21 0.74
N ASN A 172 -37.92 -23.33 1.60
CA ASN A 172 -37.35 -23.51 2.96
C ASN A 172 -36.82 -24.90 3.37
N LYS A 173 -35.55 -24.96 3.79
CA LYS A 173 -35.14 -25.13 5.20
C LYS A 173 -33.61 -25.19 5.35
N SER A 174 -33.14 -24.54 6.40
CA SER A 174 -31.84 -24.72 7.06
C SER A 174 -31.52 -26.19 7.34
N ILE A 175 -30.25 -26.60 7.20
CA ILE A 175 -29.60 -27.64 8.02
C ILE A 175 -28.08 -27.58 7.76
N LEU A 176 -27.29 -27.56 8.84
CA LEU A 176 -25.86 -27.82 8.87
C LEU A 176 -25.51 -29.12 8.12
N LYS A 177 -24.46 -29.09 7.30
CA LYS A 177 -23.51 -30.21 7.04
C LYS A 177 -22.35 -29.63 6.23
N SER A 178 -21.14 -29.69 6.77
CA SER A 178 -20.18 -30.78 6.56
C SER A 178 -19.52 -30.67 5.19
N ARG A 179 -18.18 -30.60 5.20
CA ARG A 179 -17.31 -30.86 4.06
C ARG A 179 -17.83 -32.08 3.30
N ASP A 180 -18.14 -31.89 2.04
CA ASP A 180 -18.02 -32.93 1.02
C ASP A 180 -17.58 -32.29 -0.29
N PHE A 181 -16.58 -32.93 -0.87
CA PHE A 181 -16.01 -32.65 -2.17
C PHE A 181 -17.10 -32.72 -3.25
N LEU A 182 -17.19 -31.69 -4.08
CA LEU A 182 -17.81 -31.80 -5.39
C LEU A 182 -16.76 -31.55 -6.46
N SER A 183 -16.53 -32.61 -7.22
CA SER A 183 -15.78 -32.69 -8.47
C SER A 183 -16.07 -31.51 -9.41
N PRO A 184 -15.08 -31.15 -10.25
CA PRO A 184 -15.20 -30.03 -11.16
C PRO A 184 -16.30 -30.32 -12.18
N ARG A 185 -17.28 -29.43 -12.28
CA ARG A 185 -18.08 -29.33 -13.50
C ARG A 185 -17.15 -28.83 -14.59
N SER A 186 -16.68 -29.76 -15.39
CA SER A 186 -15.99 -29.56 -16.66
C SER A 186 -16.94 -28.88 -17.64
N THR A 187 -17.00 -27.55 -17.59
CA THR A 187 -17.07 -26.75 -18.82
C THR A 187 -15.65 -26.31 -19.08
N SER A 188 -14.96 -27.09 -19.92
CA SER A 188 -13.69 -26.73 -20.51
C SER A 188 -13.91 -25.48 -21.36
N ASP A 189 -13.82 -24.31 -20.74
CA ASP A 189 -13.30 -23.13 -21.41
C ASP A 189 -11.84 -23.06 -20.95
N ASN A 190 -10.94 -23.68 -21.74
CA ASN A 190 -9.49 -23.52 -21.56
C ASN A 190 -9.16 -22.06 -21.92
N GLY A 191 -9.53 -21.13 -21.03
CA GLY A 191 -9.15 -19.74 -21.14
C GLY A 191 -7.64 -19.68 -21.27
N SER A 192 -7.15 -18.90 -22.24
CA SER A 192 -5.71 -18.70 -22.42
C SER A 192 -5.11 -18.11 -21.15
N PHE A 193 -3.88 -18.54 -20.80
CA PHE A 193 -3.13 -18.04 -19.64
C PHE A 193 -3.03 -16.50 -19.66
N VAL A 194 -2.88 -15.92 -20.84
CA VAL A 194 -2.90 -14.47 -21.07
C VAL A 194 -4.23 -14.06 -21.70
N LYS A 195 -4.84 -13.00 -21.18
CA LYS A 195 -6.02 -12.35 -21.77
C LYS A 195 -5.78 -10.86 -21.95
N HIS A 196 -6.00 -10.37 -23.17
CA HIS A 196 -5.88 -8.96 -23.48
C HIS A 196 -7.17 -8.21 -23.15
N VAL A 197 -7.05 -7.10 -22.42
CA VAL A 197 -8.17 -6.24 -22.06
C VAL A 197 -8.01 -4.83 -22.61
N ILE A 198 -9.14 -4.21 -22.92
CA ILE A 198 -9.25 -2.83 -23.41
C ILE A 198 -10.03 -1.91 -22.45
N ASN A 199 -10.56 -2.48 -21.36
CA ASN A 199 -11.39 -1.77 -20.39
C ASN A 199 -10.57 -1.41 -19.15
N PHE A 200 -10.51 -0.12 -18.87
CA PHE A 200 -9.72 0.43 -17.77
C PHE A 200 -10.56 1.42 -16.96
N SER A 201 -10.33 1.42 -15.65
CA SER A 201 -10.85 2.45 -14.74
C SER A 201 -9.77 3.50 -14.46
N LYS A 202 -10.12 4.79 -14.53
CA LYS A 202 -9.18 5.87 -14.22
C LYS A 202 -9.03 5.98 -12.71
N VAL A 203 -7.79 5.88 -12.22
CA VAL A 203 -7.47 6.01 -10.80
C VAL A 203 -7.09 7.45 -10.46
N TRP A 204 -6.23 8.06 -11.26
CA TRP A 204 -5.68 9.39 -10.96
C TRP A 204 -5.14 10.12 -12.19
N THR A 205 -5.03 11.45 -12.10
CA THR A 205 -4.35 12.32 -13.06
C THR A 205 -3.45 13.32 -12.33
N SER A 206 -2.28 13.63 -12.90
CA SER A 206 -1.29 14.55 -12.32
C SER A 206 -1.64 16.03 -12.45
N GLU A 207 -2.93 16.34 -12.53
CA GLU A 207 -3.43 17.69 -12.69
C GLU A 207 -3.23 18.48 -11.39
N GLN A 208 -2.50 19.59 -11.50
CA GLN A 208 -2.19 20.46 -10.37
C GLN A 208 -3.26 21.53 -10.18
N LYS A 209 -3.50 21.93 -8.93
CA LYS A 209 -4.38 23.07 -8.65
C LYS A 209 -3.70 24.34 -9.15
N LEU A 210 -4.38 25.08 -10.03
CA LEU A 210 -3.97 26.43 -10.39
C LEU A 210 -4.00 27.30 -9.13
N ARG A 211 -2.83 27.68 -8.60
CA ARG A 211 -2.78 28.67 -7.53
C ARG A 211 -3.11 30.04 -8.12
N GLY A 212 -4.27 30.59 -7.73
CA GLY A 212 -4.58 31.99 -7.97
C GLY A 212 -3.59 32.87 -7.20
N ALA A 213 -2.98 33.82 -7.93
CA ALA A 213 -2.04 34.89 -7.51
C ALA A 213 -0.52 34.60 -7.58
N LEU A 214 0.08 35.10 -8.67
CA LEU A 214 1.43 35.69 -8.81
C LEU A 214 2.62 34.98 -8.14
N SER A 215 3.25 34.07 -8.88
CA SER A 215 4.72 33.93 -8.84
C SER A 215 5.28 34.54 -10.13
N LEU A 216 5.73 35.79 -10.04
CA LEU A 216 6.65 36.37 -11.02
C LEU A 216 8.05 35.83 -10.73
N SER A 217 8.72 35.33 -11.77
CA SER A 217 10.09 34.76 -11.86
C SER A 217 10.23 33.31 -11.35
N LYS A 218 10.69 32.33 -12.13
CA LYS A 218 11.66 32.35 -13.25
C LYS A 218 11.12 31.59 -14.46
N LYS A 219 11.31 32.17 -15.65
CA LYS A 219 11.41 31.44 -16.92
C LYS A 219 12.55 30.42 -16.77
N ASN A 220 12.20 29.18 -16.46
CA ASN A 220 12.98 28.02 -16.86
C ASN A 220 12.01 27.16 -17.67
N VAL A 221 12.44 26.83 -18.88
CA VAL A 221 11.86 25.91 -19.87
C VAL A 221 10.54 25.28 -19.41
N VAL A 222 9.44 25.73 -20.02
CA VAL A 222 8.19 24.98 -20.03
C VAL A 222 8.50 23.70 -20.80
N GLU A 223 8.96 22.66 -20.09
CA GLU A 223 8.68 21.31 -20.55
C GLU A 223 7.16 21.23 -20.57
N ASP A 224 6.59 20.93 -21.74
CA ASP A 224 5.17 20.66 -21.89
C ASP A 224 4.73 19.83 -20.68
N ASN A 225 3.80 20.36 -19.89
CA ASN A 225 3.40 19.72 -18.64
C ASN A 225 2.56 18.50 -19.01
N VAL A 226 3.23 17.44 -19.50
CA VAL A 226 2.62 16.22 -20.00
C VAL A 226 1.95 15.59 -18.80
N LEU A 227 0.62 15.74 -18.75
CA LEU A 227 -0.20 15.12 -17.72
C LEU A 227 0.08 13.62 -17.69
N CYS A 228 0.24 13.06 -16.51
CA CYS A 228 0.30 11.63 -16.30
C CYS A 228 -1.08 11.16 -15.82
N SER A 229 -1.53 10.01 -16.34
CA SER A 229 -2.74 9.34 -15.86
C SER A 229 -2.44 7.91 -15.45
N ILE A 230 -3.06 7.48 -14.35
CA ILE A 230 -2.95 6.12 -13.82
C ILE A 230 -4.28 5.40 -14.01
N TRP A 231 -4.21 4.19 -14.54
CA TRP A 231 -5.33 3.37 -14.95
C TRP A 231 -5.24 1.98 -14.34
N ARG A 232 -6.38 1.44 -13.93
CA ARG A 232 -6.51 0.08 -13.42
C ARG A 232 -7.27 -0.79 -14.43
N PRO A 233 -6.66 -1.88 -14.91
CA PRO A 233 -7.34 -2.87 -15.73
C PRO A 233 -8.57 -3.46 -15.03
N ILE A 234 -9.68 -3.58 -15.74
CA ILE A 234 -10.88 -4.26 -15.21
C ILE A 234 -10.72 -5.76 -15.46
N CYS A 235 -10.54 -6.53 -14.38
CA CYS A 235 -10.26 -7.96 -14.45
C CYS A 235 -11.57 -8.77 -14.56
N PRO A 236 -11.75 -9.59 -15.63
CA PRO A 236 -12.80 -10.60 -15.68
C PRO A 236 -12.61 -11.67 -14.61
N GLU A 237 -13.67 -12.44 -14.33
CA GLU A 237 -13.59 -13.56 -13.39
C GLU A 237 -12.50 -14.56 -13.80
N GLY A 238 -11.70 -15.01 -12.83
CA GLY A 238 -10.58 -15.93 -13.04
C GLY A 238 -9.29 -15.29 -13.57
N TYR A 239 -9.28 -13.98 -13.85
CA TYR A 239 -8.10 -13.25 -14.30
C TYR A 239 -7.66 -12.21 -13.27
N VAL A 240 -6.35 -11.91 -13.24
CA VAL A 240 -5.74 -10.99 -12.29
C VAL A 240 -4.78 -10.02 -12.99
N SER A 241 -4.63 -8.85 -12.36
CA SER A 241 -3.61 -7.86 -12.72
C SER A 241 -2.41 -7.94 -11.78
N VAL A 242 -1.22 -7.63 -12.31
CA VAL A 242 0.05 -7.57 -11.58
C VAL A 242 0.47 -6.13 -11.23
N GLY A 243 -0.32 -5.13 -11.61
CA GLY A 243 -0.09 -3.73 -11.30
C GLY A 243 -1.08 -2.78 -11.99
N ASP A 244 -1.10 -1.53 -11.56
CA ASP A 244 -1.75 -0.45 -12.31
C ASP A 244 -0.83 0.03 -13.45
N ILE A 245 -1.41 0.77 -14.41
CA ILE A 245 -0.75 1.24 -15.62
C ILE A 245 -0.64 2.77 -15.58
N ALA A 246 0.55 3.31 -15.79
CA ALA A 246 0.77 4.75 -15.90
C ALA A 246 1.06 5.13 -17.35
N ARG A 247 0.42 6.20 -17.85
CA ARG A 247 0.60 6.70 -19.21
C ARG A 247 0.82 8.20 -19.21
N SER A 248 1.69 8.65 -20.12
CA SER A 248 1.75 10.04 -20.53
C SER A 248 0.48 10.40 -21.31
N GLY A 249 -0.12 11.53 -20.98
CA GLY A 249 -1.42 11.97 -21.45
C GLY A 249 -2.60 11.57 -20.54
N THR A 250 -3.81 11.80 -21.05
CA THR A 250 -5.07 11.63 -20.32
C THR A 250 -5.92 10.45 -20.83
N HIS A 251 -5.40 9.69 -21.80
CA HIS A 251 -6.07 8.56 -22.43
C HIS A 251 -5.61 7.23 -21.80
N PRO A 252 -6.51 6.23 -21.74
CA PRO A 252 -6.15 4.89 -21.29
C PRO A 252 -5.17 4.22 -22.25
N PRO A 253 -4.46 3.17 -21.81
CA PRO A 253 -3.74 2.30 -22.73
C PRO A 253 -4.72 1.63 -23.71
N ASN A 254 -4.24 1.27 -24.91
CA ASN A 254 -5.07 0.61 -25.92
C ASN A 254 -5.41 -0.84 -25.54
N VAL A 255 -4.42 -1.55 -25.00
CA VAL A 255 -4.53 -2.96 -24.62
C VAL A 255 -3.52 -3.29 -23.52
N ALA A 256 -3.88 -4.15 -22.60
CA ALA A 256 -2.97 -4.70 -21.60
C ALA A 256 -3.26 -6.18 -21.35
N ALA A 257 -2.23 -6.94 -21.00
CA ALA A 257 -2.35 -8.34 -20.61
C ALA A 257 -2.81 -8.49 -19.16
N LEU A 258 -3.74 -9.41 -18.95
CA LEU A 258 -4.10 -10.01 -17.66
C LEU A 258 -3.73 -11.48 -17.67
N TYR A 259 -3.59 -12.04 -16.48
CA TYR A 259 -3.13 -13.42 -16.32
C TYR A 259 -4.17 -14.27 -15.62
N GLN A 260 -4.31 -15.52 -16.06
CA GLN A 260 -5.22 -16.46 -15.46
C GLN A 260 -4.73 -16.86 -14.06
N ASN A 261 -5.62 -16.77 -13.07
CA ASN A 261 -5.31 -17.11 -11.68
C ASN A 261 -5.54 -18.60 -11.43
N THR A 262 -4.63 -19.43 -11.92
CA THR A 262 -4.62 -20.89 -11.76
C THR A 262 -3.38 -21.36 -11.00
N ASP A 263 -3.45 -22.59 -10.48
CA ASP A 263 -2.29 -23.35 -9.99
C ASP A 263 -1.39 -22.64 -8.96
N ARG A 264 -1.96 -21.71 -8.18
CA ARG A 264 -1.22 -20.87 -7.22
C ARG A 264 -0.06 -20.09 -7.86
N LEU A 265 -0.16 -19.79 -9.14
CA LEU A 265 0.79 -18.93 -9.83
C LEU A 265 0.70 -17.48 -9.36
N PHE A 266 -0.42 -17.10 -8.75
CA PHE A 266 -0.66 -15.79 -8.18
C PHE A 266 -1.14 -15.90 -6.74
N ALA A 267 -0.74 -14.94 -5.91
CA ALA A 267 -1.13 -14.85 -4.51
C ALA A 267 -1.46 -13.41 -4.10
N LEU A 268 -2.35 -13.29 -3.11
CA LEU A 268 -2.64 -12.02 -2.46
C LEU A 268 -1.40 -11.53 -1.70
N PRO A 269 -1.11 -10.22 -1.72
CA PRO A 269 -0.04 -9.65 -0.92
C PRO A 269 -0.34 -9.71 0.57
N LEU A 270 0.72 -9.74 1.39
CA LEU A 270 0.64 -9.67 2.86
C LEU A 270 0.31 -8.24 3.35
N GLY A 271 0.12 -7.30 2.44
CA GLY A 271 -0.15 -5.89 2.65
C GLY A 271 0.77 -5.03 1.79
N TYR A 272 0.81 -3.72 2.05
CA TYR A 272 1.46 -2.79 1.14
C TYR A 272 2.45 -1.83 1.83
N ASP A 273 3.53 -1.50 1.12
CA ASP A 273 4.49 -0.47 1.49
C ASP A 273 4.19 0.82 0.71
N LEU A 274 4.11 1.96 1.41
CA LEU A 274 3.85 3.25 0.78
C LEU A 274 5.07 3.67 -0.04
N VAL A 275 4.91 3.84 -1.35
CA VAL A 275 5.97 4.35 -2.22
C VAL A 275 5.93 5.87 -2.25
N TRP A 276 4.75 6.44 -2.51
CA TRP A 276 4.56 7.89 -2.63
C TRP A 276 3.12 8.31 -2.36
N ARG A 277 2.92 9.59 -2.01
CA ARG A 277 1.60 10.23 -2.03
C ARG A 277 1.74 11.70 -2.41
N ASN A 278 0.73 12.25 -3.07
CA ASN A 278 0.74 13.67 -3.43
C ASN A 278 0.36 14.56 -2.26
N CYS A 279 0.62 15.87 -2.30
CA CYS A 279 0.03 16.82 -1.35
C CYS A 279 -1.37 17.23 -1.79
N ALA A 280 -2.38 17.12 -0.92
CA ALA A 280 -3.77 17.43 -1.27
C ALA A 280 -3.98 18.91 -1.66
N ASP A 281 -3.11 19.81 -1.21
CA ASP A 281 -3.15 21.23 -1.54
C ASP A 281 -2.57 21.55 -2.93
N ASP A 282 -1.74 20.65 -3.48
CA ASP A 282 -0.98 20.89 -4.71
C ASP A 282 -1.67 20.28 -5.95
N TYR A 283 -2.56 19.30 -5.77
CA TYR A 283 -3.22 18.55 -6.85
C TYR A 283 -4.75 18.61 -6.76
N THR A 284 -5.43 18.42 -7.89
CA THR A 284 -6.90 18.41 -7.96
C THR A 284 -7.51 17.21 -7.25
N THR A 285 -6.88 16.04 -7.37
CA THR A 285 -7.31 14.78 -6.76
C THR A 285 -6.20 14.15 -5.93
N PRO A 286 -6.51 13.53 -4.77
CA PRO A 286 -5.51 12.85 -3.96
C PRO A 286 -5.04 11.55 -4.61
N VAL A 287 -3.79 11.17 -4.38
CA VAL A 287 -3.25 9.86 -4.75
C VAL A 287 -2.26 9.34 -3.72
N SER A 288 -2.32 8.03 -3.49
CA SER A 288 -1.26 7.28 -2.83
C SER A 288 -0.85 6.07 -3.67
N ILE A 289 0.44 5.86 -3.83
CA ILE A 289 1.05 4.80 -4.62
C ILE A 289 1.74 3.82 -3.67
N TRP A 290 1.44 2.55 -3.84
CA TRP A 290 1.82 1.47 -2.94
C TRP A 290 2.49 0.33 -3.68
N ARG A 291 3.36 -0.37 -2.97
CA ARG A 291 4.02 -1.59 -3.44
C ARG A 291 3.51 -2.79 -2.64
N PRO A 292 3.02 -3.85 -3.30
CA PRO A 292 2.69 -5.10 -2.63
C PRO A 292 3.88 -5.71 -1.91
N ARG A 293 3.65 -6.23 -0.70
CA ARG A 293 4.59 -7.12 -0.01
C ARG A 293 4.24 -8.56 -0.39
N PRO A 294 5.07 -9.23 -1.20
CA PRO A 294 4.76 -10.58 -1.64
C PRO A 294 4.88 -11.58 -0.47
N PRO A 295 4.07 -12.65 -0.47
CA PRO A 295 4.33 -13.81 0.38
C PRO A 295 5.60 -14.56 -0.06
N GLN A 296 6.10 -15.46 0.77
CA GLN A 296 7.29 -16.26 0.48
C GLN A 296 7.10 -17.10 -0.80
N GLY A 297 8.09 -17.08 -1.71
CA GLY A 297 8.06 -17.77 -3.01
C GLY A 297 7.34 -17.00 -4.12
N TYR A 298 6.95 -15.75 -3.86
CA TYR A 298 6.30 -14.85 -4.81
C TYR A 298 7.06 -13.53 -4.89
N VAL A 299 6.83 -12.80 -5.98
CA VAL A 299 7.40 -11.49 -6.24
C VAL A 299 6.32 -10.48 -6.63
N SER A 300 6.56 -9.21 -6.33
CA SER A 300 5.70 -8.10 -6.76
C SER A 300 6.22 -7.53 -8.08
N ALA A 301 5.36 -7.42 -9.09
CA ALA A 301 5.74 -6.89 -10.40
C ALA A 301 5.56 -5.37 -10.51
N GLY A 302 4.37 -4.86 -10.18
CA GLY A 302 4.03 -3.44 -10.30
C GLY A 302 3.57 -2.77 -9.01
N CYS A 303 3.28 -1.47 -9.11
CA CYS A 303 2.68 -0.67 -8.05
C CYS A 303 1.15 -0.56 -8.24
N VAL A 304 0.47 -0.18 -7.16
CA VAL A 304 -0.97 0.12 -7.13
C VAL A 304 -1.20 1.54 -6.66
N ALA A 305 -2.09 2.28 -7.30
CA ALA A 305 -2.48 3.62 -6.91
C ALA A 305 -3.88 3.63 -6.28
N MET A 306 -4.10 4.50 -5.31
CA MET A 306 -5.41 4.74 -4.69
C MET A 306 -5.76 6.21 -4.84
N SER A 307 -7.00 6.51 -5.21
CA SER A 307 -7.57 7.87 -5.27
C SER A 307 -7.91 8.44 -3.87
N SER A 308 -7.20 7.98 -2.86
CA SER A 308 -7.37 8.30 -1.44
C SER A 308 -6.03 8.10 -0.70
N PHE A 309 -5.98 8.43 0.59
CA PHE A 309 -4.83 8.17 1.46
C PHE A 309 -5.05 6.93 2.35
N THR A 310 -5.63 5.88 1.79
CA THR A 310 -5.89 4.62 2.49
C THR A 310 -5.07 3.49 1.88
N GLU A 311 -4.61 2.55 2.72
CA GLU A 311 -3.95 1.33 2.25
C GLU A 311 -4.90 0.55 1.31
N PRO A 312 -4.42 0.01 0.18
CA PRO A 312 -5.23 -0.77 -0.76
C PRO A 312 -5.81 -2.06 -0.14
N GLU A 313 -6.92 -2.55 -0.70
CA GLU A 313 -7.41 -3.91 -0.40
C GLU A 313 -6.53 -4.94 -1.11
N ALA A 314 -6.37 -6.12 -0.50
CA ALA A 314 -5.40 -7.12 -0.94
C ALA A 314 -5.73 -7.74 -2.30
N ASP A 315 -6.99 -7.74 -2.72
CA ASP A 315 -7.49 -8.36 -3.94
C ASP A 315 -7.38 -7.46 -5.18
N LEU A 316 -6.88 -6.23 -5.04
CA LEU A 316 -6.73 -5.30 -6.17
C LEU A 316 -5.66 -5.72 -7.17
N ILE A 317 -4.54 -6.27 -6.69
CA ILE A 317 -3.43 -6.77 -7.52
C ILE A 317 -2.77 -7.97 -6.85
N TYR A 318 -2.17 -8.83 -7.66
CA TYR A 318 -1.60 -10.09 -7.20
C TYR A 318 -0.08 -10.11 -7.33
N CYS A 319 0.58 -10.80 -6.41
CA CYS A 319 1.97 -11.18 -6.52
C CYS A 319 2.07 -12.47 -7.34
N MET A 320 3.10 -12.59 -8.17
CA MET A 320 3.31 -13.74 -9.05
C MET A 320 4.37 -14.67 -8.48
N ALA A 321 4.23 -15.98 -8.71
CA ALA A 321 5.19 -16.97 -8.25
C ALA A 321 6.55 -16.74 -8.92
N GLU A 322 7.64 -17.00 -8.19
CA GLU A 322 9.01 -16.89 -8.71
C GLU A 322 9.22 -17.73 -9.98
N SER A 323 8.52 -18.86 -10.12
CA SER A 323 8.62 -19.76 -11.27
C SER A 323 8.09 -19.18 -12.59
N ILE A 324 7.22 -18.16 -12.54
CA ILE A 324 6.67 -17.48 -13.72
C ILE A 324 7.15 -16.03 -13.82
N ALA A 325 8.13 -15.66 -13.00
CA ALA A 325 8.67 -14.32 -12.93
C ALA A 325 9.99 -14.24 -13.71
N GLU A 326 10.14 -13.20 -14.53
CA GLU A 326 11.42 -12.88 -15.16
C GLU A 326 11.81 -11.41 -14.94
N GLU A 327 13.11 -11.18 -14.76
CA GLU A 327 13.69 -9.84 -14.75
C GLU A 327 13.53 -9.20 -16.14
N THR A 328 13.27 -7.91 -16.17
CA THR A 328 13.13 -7.14 -17.42
C THR A 328 13.71 -5.74 -17.26
N THR A 329 13.39 -4.85 -18.19
CA THR A 329 13.84 -3.46 -18.24
C THR A 329 12.65 -2.50 -18.20
N PHE A 330 12.93 -1.26 -17.78
CA PHE A 330 11.97 -0.17 -17.94
C PHE A 330 11.95 0.31 -19.39
N GLU A 331 10.85 0.93 -19.80
CA GLU A 331 10.84 1.71 -21.03
C GLU A 331 11.85 2.87 -20.96
N GLU A 332 12.35 3.30 -22.11
CA GLU A 332 13.38 4.35 -22.20
C GLU A 332 12.93 5.65 -21.54
N GLN A 333 11.69 6.07 -21.82
CA GLN A 333 11.11 7.31 -21.33
C GLN A 333 10.51 7.16 -19.92
N GLN A 334 10.88 8.08 -19.04
CA GLN A 334 10.20 8.26 -17.76
C GLN A 334 8.78 8.80 -17.99
N ILE A 335 7.78 8.16 -17.38
CA ILE A 335 6.37 8.57 -17.55
C ILE A 335 6.09 9.86 -16.80
N TRP A 336 6.59 9.96 -15.56
CA TRP A 336 6.32 11.09 -14.69
C TRP A 336 7.31 11.19 -13.52
N SER A 337 7.51 12.41 -13.01
CA SER A 337 8.20 12.69 -11.76
C SER A 337 7.40 13.66 -10.89
N ALA A 338 7.48 13.51 -9.57
CA ALA A 338 6.90 14.46 -8.64
C ALA A 338 7.60 15.83 -8.73
N PRO A 339 6.87 16.91 -9.04
CA PRO A 339 7.41 18.27 -9.05
C PRO A 339 8.03 18.62 -7.70
N ASP A 340 9.17 19.31 -7.74
CA ASP A 340 9.96 19.75 -6.58
C ASP A 340 10.29 18.64 -5.57
N SER A 341 10.14 17.37 -5.95
CA SER A 341 10.29 16.21 -5.05
C SER A 341 9.48 16.35 -3.75
N TYR A 342 8.26 16.91 -3.83
CA TYR A 342 7.39 17.10 -2.66
C TYR A 342 6.20 16.12 -2.66
N PRO A 343 5.87 15.45 -1.53
CA PRO A 343 6.52 15.53 -0.22
C PRO A 343 7.89 14.83 -0.15
N TRP A 344 8.15 13.90 -1.07
CA TRP A 344 9.47 13.35 -1.39
C TRP A 344 9.52 12.98 -2.87
N THR A 345 10.72 12.69 -3.38
CA THR A 345 10.96 12.28 -4.77
C THR A 345 10.12 11.06 -5.15
N CYS A 346 9.52 11.09 -6.33
CA CYS A 346 8.87 9.93 -6.93
C CYS A 346 9.05 9.97 -8.44
N CYS A 347 9.53 8.87 -9.00
CA CYS A 347 9.72 8.66 -10.43
C CYS A 347 8.89 7.44 -10.85
N ILE A 348 8.03 7.61 -11.86
CA ILE A 348 7.17 6.55 -12.40
C ILE A 348 7.74 6.09 -13.74
N TYR A 349 7.97 4.78 -13.84
CA TYR A 349 8.47 4.12 -15.03
C TYR A 349 7.51 3.01 -15.46
N GLN A 350 7.28 2.86 -16.76
CA GLN A 350 6.57 1.72 -17.32
C GLN A 350 7.54 0.54 -17.46
N VAL A 351 7.10 -0.66 -17.11
CA VAL A 351 7.88 -1.91 -17.29
C VAL A 351 7.65 -2.45 -18.70
N GLN A 352 8.69 -2.98 -19.35
CA GLN A 352 8.59 -3.68 -20.64
C GLN A 352 7.90 -5.03 -20.47
N SER A 353 6.57 -4.99 -20.50
CA SER A 353 5.68 -6.11 -20.24
C SER A 353 4.37 -5.92 -21.02
N PRO A 354 3.76 -6.99 -21.56
CA PRO A 354 2.41 -6.91 -22.13
C PRO A 354 1.34 -6.39 -21.15
N ALA A 355 1.57 -6.52 -19.83
CA ALA A 355 0.68 -5.99 -18.80
C ALA A 355 0.80 -4.46 -18.61
N LEU A 356 1.85 -3.83 -19.15
CA LEU A 356 2.13 -2.38 -19.07
C LEU A 356 2.19 -1.81 -17.64
N HIS A 357 2.39 -2.66 -16.63
CA HIS A 357 2.40 -2.22 -15.25
C HIS A 357 3.51 -1.22 -14.98
N PHE A 358 3.25 -0.24 -14.12
CA PHE A 358 4.25 0.74 -13.74
C PHE A 358 4.93 0.37 -12.42
N VAL A 359 6.14 0.86 -12.23
CA VAL A 359 6.83 0.90 -10.94
C VAL A 359 7.14 2.35 -10.59
N ALA A 360 6.78 2.73 -9.36
CA ALA A 360 7.21 3.98 -8.78
C ALA A 360 8.45 3.75 -7.89
N LEU A 361 9.41 4.67 -7.99
CA LEU A 361 10.67 4.68 -7.25
C LEU A 361 10.84 6.01 -6.52
N ARG A 362 11.42 5.98 -5.30
CA ARG A 362 11.72 7.19 -4.52
C ARG A 362 12.99 7.91 -4.97
N GLN A 363 13.67 7.39 -5.98
CA GLN A 363 14.87 7.96 -6.59
C GLN A 363 14.88 7.57 -8.08
N PRO A 364 15.66 8.26 -8.92
CA PRO A 364 15.81 7.92 -10.33
C PRO A 364 16.27 6.48 -10.53
N ARG A 365 15.90 5.86 -11.66
CA ARG A 365 16.26 4.46 -11.96
C ARG A 365 17.77 4.20 -11.96
N ASP A 366 18.57 5.19 -12.36
CA ASP A 366 20.04 5.05 -12.48
C ASP A 366 20.71 4.93 -11.11
N GLU A 367 20.08 5.47 -10.08
CA GLU A 367 20.52 5.39 -8.68
C GLU A 367 19.87 4.20 -7.96
N ALA A 368 18.77 3.66 -8.49
CA ALA A 368 18.05 2.55 -7.90
C ALA A 368 18.66 1.22 -8.34
N SER A 369 19.08 0.38 -7.40
CA SER A 369 19.45 -1.01 -7.65
C SER A 369 18.23 -1.93 -7.90
N TRP A 370 17.13 -1.36 -8.41
CA TRP A 370 15.87 -2.06 -8.59
C TRP A 370 15.76 -2.68 -9.98
N LYS A 371 15.44 -3.97 -10.03
CA LYS A 371 15.16 -4.68 -11.27
C LYS A 371 13.66 -4.91 -11.42
N PRO A 372 13.02 -4.43 -12.49
CA PRO A 372 11.60 -4.68 -12.71
C PRO A 372 11.37 -6.15 -13.09
N MET A 373 10.21 -6.67 -12.70
CA MET A 373 9.79 -8.04 -12.97
C MET A 373 8.58 -8.04 -13.90
N ARG A 374 8.45 -9.06 -14.75
CA ARG A 374 7.26 -9.35 -15.53
C ARG A 374 6.91 -10.84 -15.49
N VAL A 375 5.69 -11.16 -15.92
CA VAL A 375 5.24 -12.55 -16.08
C VAL A 375 5.83 -13.12 -17.36
N ILE A 376 6.33 -14.35 -17.30
CA ILE A 376 6.75 -15.11 -18.48
C ILE A 376 5.51 -15.46 -19.30
N ASP A 377 5.39 -14.88 -20.48
CA ASP A 377 4.41 -15.28 -21.48
C ASP A 377 5.11 -15.74 -22.77
N ASP A 378 4.73 -16.93 -23.27
CA ASP A 378 5.34 -17.55 -24.46
C ASP A 378 5.15 -16.73 -25.75
N THR A 379 4.34 -15.66 -25.70
CA THR A 379 4.17 -14.69 -26.77
C THR A 379 5.42 -13.84 -27.06
N SER A 380 6.43 -13.85 -26.18
CA SER A 380 7.61 -13.00 -26.29
C SER A 380 8.90 -13.70 -26.77
N ARG A 381 8.89 -15.02 -26.97
CA ARG A 381 10.05 -15.72 -27.57
C ARG A 381 10.09 -15.48 -29.08
N PRO A 382 11.09 -14.78 -29.65
CA PRO A 382 11.26 -14.80 -31.09
C PRO A 382 11.48 -16.25 -31.52
N SER A 383 10.66 -16.73 -32.43
CA SER A 383 10.77 -18.06 -33.01
C SER A 383 12.14 -18.17 -33.69
N VAL A 384 13.13 -18.75 -33.00
CA VAL A 384 14.37 -19.17 -33.64
C VAL A 384 14.00 -20.35 -34.53
N SER A 385 13.77 -20.09 -35.80
CA SER A 385 13.59 -21.12 -36.82
C SER A 385 14.87 -21.93 -36.89
N LEU A 386 14.83 -23.13 -36.30
CA LEU A 386 15.82 -24.19 -36.53
C LEU A 386 15.74 -24.60 -38.00
N LEU A 387 16.55 -23.97 -38.85
CA LEU A 387 16.91 -24.52 -40.14
C LEU A 387 17.92 -25.63 -39.90
N SER A 388 17.44 -26.87 -39.91
CA SER A 388 18.25 -28.06 -40.03
C SER A 388 18.90 -28.09 -41.41
N GLU A 389 20.20 -27.79 -41.50
CA GLU A 389 20.99 -28.20 -42.66
C GLU A 389 21.29 -29.69 -42.54
N ALA A 390 20.56 -30.48 -43.33
CA ALA A 390 20.90 -31.84 -43.68
C ALA A 390 21.58 -31.83 -45.07
N SER A 391 22.48 -32.80 -45.25
CA SER A 391 23.26 -33.14 -46.46
C SER A 391 24.59 -32.39 -46.61
N SER A 392 25.73 -33.02 -46.92
CA SER A 392 25.98 -34.38 -47.41
C SER A 392 27.42 -34.79 -47.11
N SER A 393 27.58 -36.03 -46.65
CA SER A 393 28.79 -36.80 -46.79
C SER A 393 29.09 -37.06 -48.28
N THR A 394 30.27 -36.68 -48.74
CA THR A 394 30.87 -37.28 -49.94
C THR A 394 32.29 -37.74 -49.63
N SER A 395 32.47 -39.03 -49.88
CA SER A 395 33.65 -39.87 -49.81
C SER A 395 34.74 -39.49 -50.81
N GLY A 396 36.00 -39.65 -50.38
CA GLY A 396 37.11 -40.28 -51.12
C GLY A 396 37.71 -39.54 -52.32
N HIS A 397 38.96 -39.10 -52.21
CA HIS A 397 40.14 -39.91 -52.55
C HIS A 397 41.44 -39.29 -52.05
#